data_AF-A0A183CHZ3-F1
#
_entry.id   AF-A0A183CHZ3-F1
#
_cell.length_a   1.000
_cell.length_b   1.000
_cell.length_c   1.000
_cell.angle_alpha   90.00
_cell.angle_beta   90.00
_cell.angle_gamma   90.00
#
_symmetry.space_group_name_H-M   'P 1'
#
loop_
_entity.id
_entity.type
_entity.pdbx_description
1 polymer ?
#
loop_
_entity_poly.entity_id
_entity_poly.type
_entity_poly.pdbx_seq_one_letter_code
_entity_poly.pdbx_strand_id
1 'polypeptide(L)'
;MSFCFYVRFVCISDTHEKLDEILHLIPDGDVLIHAGDFTECGNVSSVIKFNQQMGTLPHKVKIVVPGNHELGFEDGEEMSERELAGLSMLGINKAYELLTNCIYLCDRQIEVFGLKVYGAPWHPMPGYSFYRQRGQALLQKWNQIPNKVDVYHVFGHIHQQHGCTTNGTTTFINASICDHKLRTEYDPIIFDLALPCEHSKLEEEAAVTVL
;
A
#
# COMPACT_ATOMS: atom_id res chain seq x y z
N MET A 1 -8.33 4.34 32.63
CA MET A 1 -7.55 4.22 31.38
C MET A 1 -7.93 2.90 30.74
N SER A 2 -8.49 2.92 29.54
CA SER A 2 -8.88 1.69 28.84
C SER A 2 -7.66 1.16 28.12
N PHE A 3 -7.15 -0.01 28.50
CA PHE A 3 -6.11 -0.70 27.75
C PHE A 3 -6.73 -1.11 26.40
N CYS A 4 -6.28 -0.50 25.30
CA CYS A 4 -6.71 -0.90 23.97
C CYS A 4 -5.76 -1.98 23.47
N PHE A 5 -6.19 -3.24 23.59
CA PHE A 5 -5.39 -4.42 23.25
C PHE A 5 -5.34 -4.73 21.76
N TYR A 6 -5.89 -3.86 20.90
CA TYR A 6 -6.02 -4.11 19.46
C TYR A 6 -5.61 -2.90 18.63
N VAL A 7 -4.91 -3.12 17.53
CA VAL A 7 -4.63 -2.12 16.49
C VAL A 7 -5.63 -2.27 15.38
N ARG A 8 -6.31 -1.18 15.02
CA ARG A 8 -7.24 -1.11 13.90
C ARG A 8 -6.51 -0.72 12.63
N PHE A 9 -6.55 -1.61 11.66
CA PHE A 9 -6.08 -1.37 10.31
C PHE A 9 -7.25 -0.98 9.42
N VAL A 10 -7.02 0.02 8.57
CA VAL A 10 -7.91 0.43 7.49
C VAL A 10 -7.16 0.22 6.19
N CYS A 11 -7.71 -0.57 5.28
CA CYS A 11 -7.08 -0.95 4.03
C CYS A 11 -7.90 -0.45 2.85
N ILE A 12 -7.21 0.23 1.93
CA ILE A 12 -7.72 0.70 0.65
C ILE A 12 -6.69 0.40 -0.45
N SER A 13 -7.10 0.46 -1.71
CA SER A 13 -6.25 0.25 -2.89
C SER A 13 -6.99 0.77 -4.13
N ASP A 14 -6.28 0.91 -5.25
CA ASP A 14 -6.88 1.18 -6.57
C ASP A 14 -7.75 2.43 -6.55
N THR A 15 -7.23 3.51 -5.97
CA THR A 15 -7.94 4.79 -5.94
C THR A 15 -7.78 5.56 -7.25
N HIS A 16 -6.75 5.29 -8.05
CA HIS A 16 -6.56 5.86 -9.38
C HIS A 16 -6.79 7.39 -9.40
N GLU A 17 -6.08 8.11 -8.52
CA GLU A 17 -6.17 9.57 -8.31
C GLU A 17 -7.49 10.11 -7.70
N LYS A 18 -8.43 9.25 -7.31
CA LYS A 18 -9.75 9.60 -6.74
C LYS A 18 -9.83 9.53 -5.22
N LEU A 19 -8.69 9.60 -4.52
CA LEU A 19 -8.67 9.53 -3.06
C LEU A 19 -9.58 10.62 -2.42
N ASP A 20 -9.66 11.81 -3.00
CA ASP A 20 -10.57 12.89 -2.57
C ASP A 20 -12.04 12.51 -2.60
N GLU A 21 -12.45 11.70 -3.58
CA GLU A 21 -13.84 11.27 -3.71
C GLU A 21 -14.23 10.35 -2.56
N ILE A 22 -13.27 9.65 -1.95
CA ILE A 22 -13.53 8.62 -0.94
C ILE A 22 -13.11 9.02 0.47
N LEU A 23 -12.51 10.19 0.69
CA LEU A 23 -12.04 10.61 2.03
C LEU A 23 -13.11 10.47 3.11
N HIS A 24 -14.37 10.74 2.77
CA HIS A 24 -15.52 10.64 3.67
C HIS A 24 -15.94 9.20 3.99
N LEU A 25 -15.51 8.22 3.18
CA LEU A 25 -15.75 6.79 3.39
C LEU A 25 -14.63 6.14 4.22
N ILE A 26 -13.47 6.78 4.34
CA ILE A 26 -12.33 6.24 5.09
C ILE A 26 -12.62 6.37 6.59
N PRO A 27 -12.85 5.26 7.30
CA PRO A 27 -13.17 5.27 8.72
C PRO A 27 -11.94 5.59 9.58
N ASP A 28 -12.15 5.89 10.85
CA ASP A 28 -11.06 6.02 11.82
C ASP A 28 -10.35 4.68 12.06
N GLY A 29 -9.02 4.74 12.18
CA GLY A 29 -8.16 3.61 12.52
C GLY A 29 -6.79 4.08 13.02
N ASP A 30 -6.00 3.13 13.52
CA ASP A 30 -4.64 3.41 13.99
C ASP A 30 -3.65 3.44 12.82
N VAL A 31 -3.81 2.52 11.87
CA VAL A 31 -2.95 2.35 10.69
C VAL A 31 -3.80 2.33 9.42
N LEU A 32 -3.49 3.22 8.47
CA LEU A 32 -4.04 3.18 7.12
C LEU A 32 -3.04 2.52 6.18
N ILE A 33 -3.48 1.58 5.36
CA ILE A 33 -2.68 0.96 4.29
C ILE A 33 -3.33 1.27 2.95
N HIS A 34 -2.57 1.87 2.02
CA HIS A 34 -2.93 1.95 0.61
C HIS A 34 -2.10 0.95 -0.21
N ALA A 35 -2.74 -0.04 -0.81
CA ALA A 35 -2.08 -1.23 -1.37
C ALA A 35 -1.91 -1.23 -2.90
N GLY A 36 -1.47 -0.10 -3.45
CA GLY A 36 -1.18 0.08 -4.87
C GLY A 36 -2.23 0.87 -5.65
N ASP A 37 -1.84 1.29 -6.85
CA ASP A 37 -2.66 1.98 -7.87
C ASP A 37 -3.33 3.24 -7.32
N PHE A 38 -2.55 4.09 -6.64
CA PHE A 38 -3.01 5.40 -6.16
C PHE A 38 -2.87 6.51 -7.21
N THR A 39 -2.09 6.28 -8.26
CA THR A 39 -2.00 7.13 -9.45
C THR A 39 -2.49 6.39 -10.69
N GLU A 40 -2.67 7.09 -11.81
CA GLU A 40 -2.96 6.44 -13.11
C GLU A 40 -1.68 6.07 -13.87
N CYS A 41 -0.56 6.77 -13.62
CA CYS A 41 0.69 6.51 -14.31
C CYS A 41 1.96 6.97 -13.55
N GLY A 42 1.92 7.28 -12.25
CA GLY A 42 3.11 7.69 -11.49
C GLY A 42 3.61 9.12 -11.75
N ASN A 43 2.81 9.93 -12.44
CA ASN A 43 3.05 11.35 -12.69
C ASN A 43 3.25 12.17 -11.40
N VAL A 44 4.27 13.04 -11.40
CA VAL A 44 4.76 13.77 -10.21
C VAL A 44 3.64 14.58 -9.52
N SER A 45 2.79 15.25 -10.31
CA SER A 45 1.66 16.02 -9.76
C SER A 45 0.66 15.15 -9.01
N SER A 46 0.39 13.95 -9.51
CA SER A 46 -0.56 13.01 -8.90
C SER A 46 0.02 12.41 -7.63
N VAL A 47 1.32 12.11 -7.61
CA VAL A 47 2.02 11.67 -6.39
C VAL A 47 1.99 12.76 -5.31
N ILE A 48 2.23 14.02 -5.68
CA ILE A 48 2.13 15.16 -4.75
C ILE A 48 0.70 15.33 -4.23
N LYS A 49 -0.31 15.28 -5.11
CA LYS A 49 -1.73 15.35 -4.75
C LYS A 49 -2.08 14.25 -3.75
N PHE A 50 -1.74 13.00 -4.07
CA PHE A 50 -1.98 11.84 -3.22
C PHE A 50 -1.31 12.01 -1.85
N ASN A 51 -0.03 12.39 -1.81
CA ASN A 51 0.70 12.59 -0.55
C ASN A 51 0.03 13.67 0.33
N GLN A 52 -0.44 14.77 -0.27
CA GLN A 52 -1.16 15.83 0.46
C GLN A 52 -2.49 15.33 1.03
N GLN A 53 -3.26 14.58 0.24
CA GLN A 53 -4.53 14.00 0.67
C GLN A 53 -4.33 13.01 1.83
N MET A 54 -3.34 12.12 1.72
CA MET A 54 -2.97 11.19 2.80
C MET A 54 -2.58 11.93 4.10
N GLY A 55 -1.93 13.09 3.98
CA GLY A 55 -1.59 13.96 5.11
C GLY A 55 -2.79 14.52 5.89
N THR A 56 -3.96 14.60 5.25
CA THR A 56 -5.20 15.08 5.92
C THR A 56 -5.90 14.01 6.75
N LEU A 57 -5.58 12.73 6.55
CA LEU A 57 -6.24 11.62 7.24
C LEU A 57 -5.73 11.50 8.69
N PRO A 58 -6.61 11.21 9.66
CA PRO A 58 -6.30 11.26 11.09
C PRO A 58 -5.46 10.07 11.59
N HIS A 59 -5.30 9.04 10.77
CA HIS A 59 -4.53 7.83 11.07
C HIS A 59 -3.11 8.19 11.52
N LYS A 60 -2.64 7.55 12.60
CA LYS A 60 -1.31 7.82 13.16
C LYS A 60 -0.21 7.36 12.21
N VAL A 61 -0.39 6.18 11.62
CA VAL A 61 0.54 5.60 10.65
C VAL A 61 -0.18 5.43 9.33
N LYS A 62 0.45 5.87 8.24
CA LYS A 62 -0.02 5.64 6.87
C LYS A 62 1.06 4.87 6.13
N ILE A 63 0.71 3.73 5.56
CA ILE A 63 1.60 2.86 4.81
C ILE A 63 1.12 2.84 3.36
N VAL A 64 2.05 2.84 2.42
CA VAL A 64 1.74 2.71 1.00
C VAL A 64 2.67 1.72 0.33
N VAL A 65 2.09 0.87 -0.52
CA VAL A 65 2.77 -0.03 -1.45
C VAL A 65 2.42 0.45 -2.85
N PRO A 66 3.37 0.49 -3.81
CA PRO A 66 3.04 0.85 -5.18
C PRO A 66 2.30 -0.31 -5.87
N GLY A 67 1.58 0.01 -6.93
CA GLY A 67 0.95 -0.93 -7.85
C GLY A 67 1.53 -0.78 -9.26
N ASN A 68 0.85 -1.38 -10.22
CA ASN A 68 1.31 -1.42 -11.60
C ASN A 68 1.14 -0.09 -12.33
N HIS A 69 0.34 0.84 -11.80
CA HIS A 69 0.18 2.18 -12.35
C HIS A 69 1.24 3.19 -11.85
N GLU A 70 2.04 2.84 -10.85
CA GLU A 70 3.10 3.69 -10.32
C GLU A 70 4.39 3.64 -11.18
N LEU A 71 4.31 4.11 -12.43
CA LEU A 71 5.48 4.14 -13.33
C LEU A 71 6.63 4.96 -12.74
N GLY A 72 7.84 4.41 -12.81
CA GLY A 72 9.06 5.02 -12.26
C GLY A 72 9.26 4.78 -10.76
N PHE A 73 8.45 3.90 -10.14
CA PHE A 73 8.64 3.53 -8.74
C PHE A 73 9.50 2.28 -8.55
N GLU A 74 9.68 1.46 -9.58
CA GLU A 74 10.59 0.32 -9.53
C GLU A 74 12.04 0.79 -9.71
N ASP A 75 12.89 0.53 -8.73
CA ASP A 75 14.32 0.84 -8.83
C ASP A 75 14.95 0.09 -10.01
N GLY A 76 15.49 0.84 -10.96
CA GLY A 76 16.07 0.28 -12.20
C GLY A 76 15.07 0.07 -13.33
N GLU A 77 13.83 0.56 -13.20
CA GLU A 77 12.87 0.59 -14.29
C GLU A 77 13.37 1.46 -15.45
N GLU A 78 13.54 0.84 -16.61
CA GLU A 78 13.89 1.54 -17.84
C GLU A 78 12.64 2.09 -18.50
N MET A 79 12.50 3.43 -18.49
CA MET A 79 11.46 4.14 -19.22
C MET A 79 12.03 4.81 -20.46
N SER A 80 11.27 4.82 -21.55
CA SER A 80 11.60 5.60 -22.74
C SER A 80 11.53 7.09 -22.45
N GLU A 81 12.26 7.91 -23.24
CA GLU A 81 12.18 9.38 -23.15
C GLU A 81 10.75 9.90 -23.30
N ARG A 82 9.92 9.20 -24.09
CA ARG A 82 8.51 9.53 -24.29
C ARG A 82 7.68 9.29 -23.03
N GLU A 83 7.92 8.19 -22.32
CA GLU A 83 7.26 7.89 -21.05
C GLU A 83 7.67 8.91 -19.99
N LEU A 84 8.98 9.18 -19.84
CA LEU A 84 9.49 10.21 -18.93
C LEU A 84 8.85 11.58 -19.18
N ALA A 85 8.76 12.00 -20.45
CA ALA A 85 8.13 13.26 -20.83
C ALA A 85 6.62 13.26 -20.54
N GLY A 86 5.93 12.14 -20.80
CA GLY A 86 4.50 11.98 -20.54
C GLY A 86 4.14 12.04 -19.05
N LEU A 87 5.05 11.62 -18.17
CA LEU A 87 4.86 11.63 -16.72
C LEU A 87 5.16 12.98 -16.07
N SER A 88 5.57 13.99 -16.86
CA SER A 88 6.06 15.28 -16.33
C SER A 88 7.14 15.10 -15.26
N MET A 89 7.96 14.05 -15.40
CA MET A 89 9.06 13.76 -14.48
C MET A 89 10.13 14.85 -14.65
N LEU A 90 10.19 15.80 -13.71
CA LEU A 90 11.13 16.94 -13.73
C LEU A 90 12.57 16.51 -13.33
N GLY A 91 13.06 15.39 -13.87
CA GLY A 91 14.36 14.81 -13.47
C GLY A 91 14.36 14.17 -12.08
N ILE A 92 13.18 13.82 -11.56
CA ILE A 92 13.03 13.05 -10.32
C ILE A 92 13.29 11.59 -10.66
N ASN A 93 14.32 10.99 -10.07
CA ASN A 93 14.69 9.59 -10.32
C ASN A 93 13.86 8.61 -9.48
N LYS A 94 13.10 9.08 -8.47
CA LYS A 94 12.40 8.27 -7.46
C LYS A 94 11.15 8.98 -6.96
N ALA A 95 10.05 8.91 -7.69
CA ALA A 95 8.83 9.65 -7.35
C ALA A 95 8.24 9.27 -5.98
N TYR A 96 8.47 8.04 -5.50
CA TYR A 96 8.09 7.62 -4.15
C TYR A 96 8.75 8.44 -3.02
N GLU A 97 9.87 9.13 -3.26
CA GLU A 97 10.50 10.01 -2.25
C GLU A 97 9.63 11.23 -1.90
N LEU A 98 8.64 11.54 -2.74
CA LEU A 98 7.67 12.61 -2.48
C LEU A 98 6.60 12.23 -1.47
N LEU A 99 6.50 10.95 -1.07
CA LEU A 99 5.48 10.42 -0.17
C LEU A 99 5.79 10.71 1.31
N THR A 100 6.02 11.97 1.66
CA THR A 100 6.47 12.39 3.01
C THR A 100 5.45 12.19 4.13
N ASN A 101 4.16 12.02 3.82
CA ASN A 101 3.09 11.75 4.79
C ASN A 101 2.80 10.26 4.96
N CYS A 102 3.53 9.39 4.25
CA CYS A 102 3.34 7.95 4.23
C CYS A 102 4.67 7.23 4.44
N ILE A 103 4.57 5.97 4.84
CA ILE A 103 5.68 5.03 4.89
C ILE A 103 5.58 4.17 3.63
N TYR A 104 6.51 4.39 2.71
CA TYR A 104 6.59 3.64 1.46
C TYR A 104 7.28 2.28 1.66
N LEU A 105 6.62 1.20 1.26
CA LEU A 105 7.15 -0.16 1.31
C LEU A 105 7.21 -0.79 -0.08
N CYS A 106 8.39 -1.25 -0.46
CA CYS A 106 8.64 -2.06 -1.65
C CYS A 106 9.79 -3.03 -1.35
N ASP A 107 9.49 -4.33 -1.27
CA ASP A 107 10.37 -5.38 -0.75
C ASP A 107 10.97 -5.05 0.63
N ARG A 108 10.18 -4.40 1.49
CA ARG A 108 10.61 -3.92 2.81
C ARG A 108 9.61 -4.28 3.90
N GLN A 109 10.15 -4.50 5.10
CA GLN A 109 9.40 -4.73 6.32
C GLN A 109 9.56 -3.57 7.29
N ILE A 110 8.49 -3.27 8.02
CA ILE A 110 8.51 -2.40 9.19
C ILE A 110 7.82 -3.11 10.36
N GLU A 111 8.05 -2.59 11.55
CA GLU A 111 7.30 -2.93 12.75
C GLU A 111 6.49 -1.71 13.20
N VAL A 112 5.19 -1.92 13.42
CA VAL A 112 4.24 -0.89 13.86
C VAL A 112 3.41 -1.50 14.98
N PHE A 113 3.50 -0.91 16.18
CA PHE A 113 2.86 -1.44 17.38
C PHE A 113 3.24 -2.90 17.71
N GLY A 114 4.51 -3.26 17.51
CA GLY A 114 5.00 -4.65 17.59
C GLY A 114 4.53 -5.59 16.48
N LEU A 115 3.71 -5.12 15.54
CA LEU A 115 3.19 -5.92 14.43
C LEU A 115 4.02 -5.71 13.18
N LYS A 116 4.40 -6.81 12.52
CA LYS A 116 5.23 -6.78 11.32
C LYS A 116 4.41 -6.59 10.06
N VAL A 117 4.77 -5.57 9.27
CA VAL A 117 4.14 -5.24 7.99
C VAL A 117 5.17 -5.32 6.87
N TYR A 118 4.88 -6.06 5.80
CA TYR A 118 5.74 -6.19 4.62
C TYR A 118 5.00 -5.72 3.36
N GLY A 119 5.65 -4.90 2.52
CA GLY A 119 5.08 -4.43 1.26
C GLY A 119 5.80 -4.99 0.04
N ALA A 120 5.05 -5.58 -0.91
CA ALA A 120 5.57 -6.09 -2.18
C ALA A 120 4.56 -5.83 -3.32
N PRO A 121 4.98 -5.23 -4.45
CA PRO A 121 4.09 -4.82 -5.54
C PRO A 121 4.02 -5.78 -6.75
N TRP A 122 4.67 -6.95 -6.68
CA TRP A 122 4.94 -7.77 -7.86
C TRP A 122 3.69 -8.40 -8.47
N HIS A 123 3.57 -8.35 -9.79
CA HIS A 123 2.41 -8.93 -10.48
C HIS A 123 2.77 -9.48 -11.89
N PRO A 124 1.92 -10.33 -12.49
CA PRO A 124 2.22 -11.00 -13.76
C PRO A 124 1.69 -10.29 -15.02
N MET A 125 1.38 -8.99 -14.99
CA MET A 125 0.82 -8.27 -16.14
C MET A 125 1.92 -7.56 -16.96
N PRO A 126 2.21 -8.00 -18.19
CA PRO A 126 3.28 -7.43 -18.99
C PRO A 126 3.03 -5.96 -19.36
N GLY A 127 4.10 -5.17 -19.41
CA GLY A 127 4.04 -3.77 -19.87
C GLY A 127 3.69 -2.73 -18.80
N TYR A 128 3.66 -3.13 -17.54
CA TYR A 128 3.48 -2.25 -16.39
C TYR A 128 4.63 -2.42 -15.40
N SER A 129 4.81 -1.43 -14.51
CA SER A 129 5.82 -1.45 -13.44
C SER A 129 5.63 -2.63 -12.52
N PHE A 130 6.72 -3.15 -11.94
CA PHE A 130 6.69 -4.32 -11.04
C PHE A 130 6.21 -5.63 -11.71
N TYR A 131 6.16 -5.67 -13.04
CA TYR A 131 5.90 -6.88 -13.80
C TYR A 131 7.00 -7.93 -13.59
N ARG A 132 6.61 -9.17 -13.30
CA ARG A 132 7.45 -10.35 -13.47
C ARG A 132 6.68 -11.46 -14.17
N GLN A 133 7.35 -12.17 -15.08
CA GLN A 133 6.73 -13.30 -15.77
C GLN A 133 6.25 -14.35 -14.74
N ARG A 134 5.01 -14.82 -14.92
CA ARG A 134 4.45 -15.92 -14.12
C ARG A 134 5.37 -17.13 -14.17
N GLY A 135 5.63 -17.73 -13.01
CA GLY A 135 6.58 -18.85 -12.85
C GLY A 135 7.70 -18.47 -11.90
N GLN A 136 8.93 -18.92 -12.20
CA GLN A 136 10.08 -18.76 -11.29
C GLN A 136 10.43 -17.31 -11.00
N ALA A 137 10.36 -16.39 -11.98
CA ALA A 137 10.70 -14.99 -11.78
C ALA A 137 9.79 -14.31 -10.74
N LEU A 138 8.47 -14.50 -10.88
CA LEU A 138 7.50 -13.97 -9.91
C LEU A 138 7.60 -14.71 -8.56
N LEU A 139 7.78 -16.03 -8.56
CA LEU A 139 7.96 -16.81 -7.32
C LEU A 139 9.20 -16.37 -6.53
N GLN A 140 10.31 -16.05 -7.20
CA GLN A 140 11.52 -15.55 -6.55
C GLN A 140 11.28 -14.25 -5.78
N LYS A 141 10.40 -13.38 -6.27
CA LYS A 141 9.98 -12.18 -5.56
C LYS A 141 9.11 -12.51 -4.34
N TRP A 142 8.09 -13.36 -4.52
CA TRP A 142 7.23 -13.78 -3.40
C TRP A 142 7.98 -14.54 -2.30
N ASN A 143 9.04 -15.28 -2.64
CA ASN A 143 9.89 -15.97 -1.67
C ASN A 143 10.77 -15.02 -0.83
N GLN A 144 10.82 -13.73 -1.14
CA GLN A 144 11.55 -12.73 -0.33
C GLN A 144 10.74 -12.28 0.88
N ILE A 145 9.42 -12.54 0.91
CA ILE A 145 8.59 -12.23 2.07
C ILE A 145 9.08 -13.07 3.27
N PRO A 146 9.45 -12.43 4.39
CA PRO A 146 9.94 -13.14 5.57
C PRO A 146 8.91 -14.11 6.14
N ASN A 147 9.40 -15.19 6.76
CA ASN A 147 8.54 -16.07 7.55
C ASN A 147 8.04 -15.30 8.79
N LYS A 148 6.75 -15.41 9.13
CA LYS A 148 6.09 -14.70 10.25
C LYS A 148 5.92 -13.18 10.05
N VAL A 149 5.18 -12.80 9.02
CA VAL A 149 4.60 -11.45 8.88
C VAL A 149 3.21 -11.46 9.50
N ASP A 150 2.93 -10.52 10.40
CA ASP A 150 1.64 -10.43 11.11
C ASP A 150 0.57 -9.75 10.25
N VAL A 151 1.00 -8.80 9.41
CA VAL A 151 0.12 -8.03 8.53
C VAL A 151 0.19 -8.53 7.09
N TYR A 152 -0.90 -9.21 6.74
CA TYR A 152 -1.56 -9.41 5.44
C TYR A 152 -0.84 -8.94 4.17
N HIS A 153 -0.85 -9.79 3.14
CA HIS A 153 -0.67 -9.33 1.76
C HIS A 153 -1.94 -8.58 1.36
N VAL A 154 -1.91 -7.25 1.50
CA VAL A 154 -2.93 -6.34 0.98
C VAL A 154 -2.52 -5.99 -0.44
N PHE A 155 -3.41 -6.20 -1.41
CA PHE A 155 -3.16 -5.88 -2.82
C PHE A 155 -4.44 -5.39 -3.48
N GLY A 156 -4.27 -4.81 -4.66
CA GLY A 156 -5.33 -4.33 -5.53
C GLY A 156 -5.55 -5.16 -6.78
N HIS A 157 -5.94 -4.49 -7.86
CA HIS A 157 -5.82 -4.90 -9.26
C HIS A 157 -6.92 -5.83 -9.81
N ILE A 158 -7.34 -6.85 -9.06
CA ILE A 158 -8.52 -7.65 -9.45
C ILE A 158 -9.74 -7.03 -8.79
N HIS A 159 -10.23 -5.94 -9.37
CA HIS A 159 -11.32 -5.13 -8.79
C HIS A 159 -12.58 -5.96 -8.45
N GLN A 160 -12.82 -7.07 -9.15
CA GLN A 160 -13.97 -7.96 -8.95
C GLN A 160 -13.83 -8.92 -7.76
N GLN A 161 -12.67 -8.94 -7.09
CA GLN A 161 -12.37 -9.86 -5.99
C GLN A 161 -12.06 -9.11 -4.68
N HIS A 162 -12.61 -7.90 -4.50
CA HIS A 162 -12.60 -7.22 -3.20
C HIS A 162 -13.03 -8.20 -2.09
N GLY A 163 -12.27 -8.23 -1.00
CA GLY A 163 -12.53 -9.11 0.14
C GLY A 163 -11.26 -9.77 0.68
N CYS A 164 -11.45 -10.77 1.54
CA CYS A 164 -10.36 -11.44 2.24
C CYS A 164 -10.42 -12.96 2.07
N THR A 165 -9.25 -13.60 1.95
CA THR A 165 -9.09 -15.06 1.98
C THR A 165 -7.90 -15.45 2.86
N THR A 166 -7.79 -16.71 3.28
CA THR A 166 -6.67 -17.16 4.12
C THR A 166 -6.21 -18.56 3.71
N ASN A 167 -4.91 -18.82 3.84
CA ASN A 167 -4.37 -20.19 3.72
C ASN A 167 -4.20 -20.86 5.10
N GLY A 168 -4.76 -20.28 6.17
CA GLY A 168 -4.63 -20.76 7.54
C GLY A 168 -3.39 -20.27 8.28
N THR A 169 -2.47 -19.57 7.59
CA THR A 169 -1.29 -18.93 8.18
C THR A 169 -1.24 -17.44 7.83
N THR A 170 -1.52 -17.10 6.57
CA THR A 170 -1.55 -15.75 6.03
C THR A 170 -2.95 -15.46 5.53
N THR A 171 -3.47 -14.30 5.88
CA THR A 171 -4.70 -13.77 5.30
C THR A 171 -4.32 -12.74 4.23
N PHE A 172 -5.02 -12.82 3.12
CA PHE A 172 -4.83 -12.05 1.89
C PHE A 172 -6.02 -11.12 1.77
N ILE A 173 -5.77 -9.83 1.55
CA ILE A 173 -6.81 -8.81 1.48
C ILE A 173 -6.71 -8.13 0.12
N ASN A 174 -7.77 -8.23 -0.67
CA ASN A 174 -7.93 -7.39 -1.84
C ASN A 174 -8.73 -6.14 -1.43
N ALA A 175 -8.07 -5.00 -1.36
CA ALA A 175 -8.65 -3.75 -0.85
C ALA A 175 -9.07 -2.76 -1.95
N SER A 176 -9.28 -3.25 -3.19
CA SER A 176 -9.68 -2.42 -4.34
C SER A 176 -10.92 -1.59 -4.02
N ILE A 177 -10.84 -0.26 -4.10
CA ILE A 177 -12.00 0.63 -3.92
C ILE A 177 -12.78 0.83 -5.22
N CYS A 178 -12.05 0.85 -6.34
CA CYS A 178 -12.64 0.98 -7.66
C CYS A 178 -13.05 -0.37 -8.25
N ASP A 179 -14.13 -0.38 -9.04
CA ASP A 179 -14.48 -1.49 -9.93
C ASP A 179 -13.67 -1.45 -11.24
N HIS A 180 -13.83 -2.45 -12.11
CA HIS A 180 -13.14 -2.53 -13.41
C HIS A 180 -13.44 -1.36 -14.38
N LYS A 181 -14.44 -0.52 -14.09
CA LYS A 181 -14.76 0.71 -14.84
C LYS A 181 -14.25 1.96 -14.12
N LEU A 182 -13.41 1.79 -13.09
CA LEU A 182 -12.87 2.83 -12.24
C LEU A 182 -13.97 3.64 -11.53
N ARG A 183 -15.08 3.00 -11.20
CA ARG A 183 -16.13 3.60 -10.35
C ARG A 183 -15.84 3.21 -8.92
N THR A 184 -15.86 4.17 -8.00
CA THR A 184 -15.85 3.93 -6.56
C THR A 184 -17.07 3.08 -6.20
N GLU A 185 -16.85 1.83 -5.83
CA GLU A 185 -17.92 0.85 -5.60
C GLU A 185 -17.78 0.14 -4.24
N TYR A 186 -16.56 -0.02 -3.75
CA TYR A 186 -16.29 -0.83 -2.56
C TYR A 186 -15.88 0.01 -1.34
N ASP A 187 -16.28 -0.45 -0.16
CA ASP A 187 -15.89 0.16 1.11
C ASP A 187 -14.46 -0.25 1.53
N PRO A 188 -13.76 0.59 2.30
CA PRO A 188 -12.51 0.23 2.95
C PRO A 188 -12.65 -1.05 3.79
N ILE A 189 -11.61 -1.89 3.77
CA ILE A 189 -11.57 -3.09 4.60
C ILE A 189 -10.97 -2.73 5.96
N ILE A 190 -11.66 -3.09 7.03
CA ILE A 190 -11.23 -2.83 8.41
C ILE A 190 -11.01 -4.15 9.13
N PHE A 191 -9.90 -4.25 9.86
CA PHE A 191 -9.68 -5.37 10.78
C PHE A 191 -8.90 -4.93 12.02
N ASP A 192 -9.08 -5.67 13.10
CA ASP A 192 -8.42 -5.43 14.39
C ASP A 192 -7.44 -6.57 14.67
N LEU A 193 -6.16 -6.24 14.93
CA LEU A 193 -5.14 -7.20 15.35
C LEU A 193 -4.82 -7.01 16.83
N ALA A 194 -4.76 -8.11 17.58
CA ALA A 194 -4.31 -8.07 18.97
C ALA A 194 -2.84 -7.65 19.04
N LEU A 195 -2.53 -6.75 19.97
CA LEU A 195 -1.14 -6.39 20.25
C LEU A 195 -0.37 -7.59 20.83
N PRO A 196 0.91 -7.75 20.49
CA PRO A 196 1.78 -8.70 21.18
C PRO A 196 1.81 -8.44 22.70
N CYS A 197 2.12 -9.47 23.49
CA CYS A 197 2.34 -9.30 24.92
C CYS A 197 3.39 -8.20 25.15
N GLU A 198 3.20 -7.36 26.18
CA GLU A 198 4.07 -6.21 26.53
C GLU A 198 3.93 -4.96 25.65
N HIS A 199 3.05 -4.94 24.65
CA HIS A 199 2.84 -3.76 23.80
C HIS A 199 1.55 -3.03 24.16
N SER A 200 1.60 -1.69 24.15
CA SER A 200 0.44 -0.84 24.37
C SER A 200 0.48 0.41 23.50
N LYS A 201 -0.70 0.86 23.03
CA LYS A 201 -0.83 2.11 22.25
C LYS A 201 -0.38 3.37 23.00
N LEU A 202 -0.18 3.28 24.32
CA LEU A 202 0.20 4.40 25.18
C LEU A 202 1.72 4.49 25.35
N GLU A 203 2.44 3.37 25.28
CA GLU A 203 3.90 3.32 25.41
C GLU A 203 4.61 3.41 24.05
N GLU A 204 3.98 2.92 22.98
CA GLU A 204 4.45 3.14 21.62
C GLU A 204 3.83 4.43 21.05
N GLU A 205 4.52 5.55 21.22
CA GLU A 205 4.25 6.79 20.48
C GLU A 205 4.52 6.57 18.98
N ALA A 206 3.61 5.91 18.25
CA ALA A 206 3.71 5.67 16.79
C ALA A 206 5.12 5.26 16.31
N ALA A 207 5.92 4.61 17.17
CA ALA A 207 7.32 4.36 16.91
C ALA A 207 7.39 3.29 15.83
N VAL A 208 7.64 3.71 14.59
CA VAL A 208 7.84 2.80 13.47
C VAL A 208 9.31 2.44 13.41
N THR A 209 9.61 1.15 13.49
CA THR A 209 10.98 0.65 13.34
C THR A 209 11.14 -0.01 11.98
N VAL A 210 12.16 0.40 11.24
CA VAL A 210 12.58 -0.30 10.01
C VAL A 210 13.39 -1.53 10.45
N LEU A 211 13.02 -2.70 9.93
CA LEU A 211 13.64 -3.99 10.27
C LEU A 211 14.73 -4.39 9.26
#